data_AF-A0A645BEF1-F1
#
_entry.id   AF-A0A645BEF1-F1
#
_cell.length_a   1.000
_cell.length_b   1.000
_cell.length_c   1.000
_cell.angle_alpha   90.00
_cell.angle_beta   90.00
_cell.angle_gamma   90.00
#
_symmetry.space_group_name_H-M   'P 1'
#
loop_
_entity.id
_entity.type
_entity.pdbx_description
1 polymer ?
#
loop_
_entity_poly.entity_id
_entity_poly.type
_entity_poly.pdbx_seq_one_letter_code
_entity_poly.pdbx_strand_id
1 'polypeptide(L)'
;MKVFSVIGISKSGKTTTIENIIKELVKRNYSVGTVKEIHFHNFKMDMDGTNTDRHKKAGSSLIAARGANETNIMYQRKLDLNEILDFYSHDFVILEGVRGTWAPTIVTAHDVQGIEDRISETTFAFSGVISGNLSEYKGIPAINSLTEIEKLVDLIEEKVFERLPDMKDECCMKCGHTCKELSSLILKGEKSRTDCVLREQNVILKVNGKEITMVPFVQKILQNSVEAVAGELNGYSVNGNIELLIKR
;
A
#
# COMPACT_ATOMS: atom_id res chain seq x y z
N MET A 1 -0.27 -1.06 9.03
CA MET A 1 -1.42 -1.00 8.10
C MET A 1 -1.39 -2.19 7.14
N LYS A 2 -2.55 -2.74 6.80
CA LYS A 2 -2.76 -3.74 5.74
C LYS A 2 -3.18 -3.02 4.45
N VAL A 3 -2.66 -3.45 3.30
CA VAL A 3 -2.94 -2.83 2.00
C VAL A 3 -3.27 -3.92 0.99
N PHE A 4 -4.35 -3.74 0.22
CA PHE A 4 -4.70 -4.65 -0.86
C PHE A 4 -5.34 -3.88 -2.02
N SER A 5 -5.26 -4.47 -3.21
CA SER A 5 -5.74 -3.89 -4.45
C SER A 5 -7.05 -4.53 -4.91
N VAL A 6 -7.91 -3.71 -5.51
CA VAL A 6 -9.08 -4.19 -6.25
C VAL A 6 -8.99 -3.69 -7.69
N ILE A 7 -8.77 -4.61 -8.63
CA ILE A 7 -8.58 -4.31 -10.04
C ILE A 7 -9.67 -4.94 -10.92
N GLY A 8 -9.77 -4.49 -12.17
CA GLY A 8 -10.84 -4.91 -13.08
C GLY A 8 -11.13 -3.88 -14.17
N ILE A 9 -11.96 -4.25 -15.14
CA ILE A 9 -12.43 -3.35 -16.21
C ILE A 9 -13.61 -2.49 -15.80
N SER A 10 -13.92 -1.47 -16.59
CA SER A 10 -15.12 -0.66 -16.38
C SER A 10 -16.37 -1.55 -16.28
N LYS A 11 -17.24 -1.20 -15.32
CA LYS A 11 -18.50 -1.89 -15.03
C LYS A 11 -18.38 -3.33 -14.52
N SER A 12 -17.18 -3.86 -14.22
CA SER A 12 -17.01 -5.22 -13.66
C SER A 12 -17.53 -5.41 -12.23
N GLY A 13 -18.14 -4.39 -11.62
CA GLY A 13 -18.55 -4.41 -10.21
C GLY A 13 -17.48 -3.96 -9.22
N LYS A 14 -16.31 -3.46 -9.66
CA LYS A 14 -15.23 -2.94 -8.79
C LYS A 14 -15.73 -2.02 -7.68
N THR A 15 -16.35 -0.90 -8.05
CA THR A 15 -16.75 0.14 -7.09
C THR A 15 -17.74 -0.41 -6.07
N THR A 16 -18.75 -1.16 -6.53
CA THR A 16 -19.71 -1.83 -5.65
C THR A 16 -19.05 -2.85 -4.72
N THR A 17 -18.07 -3.60 -5.22
CA THR A 17 -17.29 -4.55 -4.40
C THR A 17 -16.55 -3.80 -3.29
N ILE A 18 -15.85 -2.72 -3.64
CA ILE A 18 -15.10 -1.88 -2.70
C ILE A 18 -16.04 -1.24 -1.67
N GLU A 19 -17.16 -0.67 -2.09
CA GLU A 19 -18.16 -0.07 -1.20
C GLU A 19 -18.66 -1.07 -0.14
N ASN A 20 -18.94 -2.30 -0.55
CA ASN A 20 -19.41 -3.33 0.36
C ASN A 20 -18.30 -3.80 1.30
N ILE A 21 -17.07 -3.94 0.81
CA ILE A 21 -15.91 -4.26 1.65
C ILE A 21 -15.69 -3.17 2.71
N ILE A 22 -15.75 -1.90 2.32
CA ILE A 22 -15.60 -0.77 3.27
C ILE A 22 -16.68 -0.84 4.35
N LYS A 23 -17.95 -1.01 3.95
CA LYS A 23 -19.06 -1.09 4.91
C LYS A 23 -18.89 -2.22 5.90
N GLU A 24 -18.50 -3.40 5.43
CA GLU A 24 -18.32 -4.57 6.28
C GLU A 24 -17.08 -4.47 7.17
N LEU A 25 -15.94 -3.96 6.67
CA LEU A 25 -14.75 -3.69 7.49
C LEU A 25 -15.03 -2.64 8.58
N VAL A 26 -15.74 -1.56 8.24
CA VAL A 26 -16.15 -0.53 9.22
C VAL A 26 -17.13 -1.11 10.25
N LYS A 27 -18.08 -1.95 9.82
CA LYS A 27 -18.96 -2.71 10.74
C LYS A 27 -18.17 -3.60 11.71
N ARG A 28 -17.01 -4.11 11.29
CA ARG A 28 -16.07 -4.87 12.12
C ARG A 28 -15.12 -3.99 12.97
N ASN A 29 -15.36 -2.68 13.03
CA ASN A 29 -14.57 -1.68 13.75
C ASN A 29 -13.14 -1.44 13.21
N TYR A 30 -12.88 -1.79 11.94
CA TYR A 30 -11.65 -1.37 11.29
C TYR A 30 -11.76 0.05 10.74
N SER A 31 -10.66 0.80 10.85
CA SER A 31 -10.48 2.03 10.10
C SER A 31 -10.05 1.71 8.66
N VAL A 32 -10.71 2.33 7.68
CA VAL A 32 -10.50 2.02 6.26
C VAL A 32 -10.23 3.28 5.44
N GLY A 33 -9.07 3.31 4.77
CA GLY A 33 -8.72 4.31 3.76
C GLY A 33 -8.86 3.76 2.34
N THR A 34 -8.92 4.66 1.34
CA THR A 34 -8.95 4.27 -0.08
C THR A 34 -8.02 5.13 -0.91
N VAL A 35 -7.33 4.51 -1.88
CA VAL A 35 -6.56 5.20 -2.91
C VAL A 35 -7.13 4.81 -4.25
N LYS A 36 -7.60 5.79 -5.03
CA LYS A 36 -8.13 5.54 -6.37
C LYS A 36 -7.16 6.06 -7.42
N GLU A 37 -6.66 5.17 -8.27
CA GLU A 37 -5.88 5.59 -9.44
C GLU A 37 -6.80 5.95 -10.60
N ILE A 38 -6.64 7.18 -11.10
CA ILE A 38 -7.41 7.68 -12.22
C ILE A 38 -6.54 7.60 -13.48
N HIS A 39 -6.92 6.72 -14.38
CA HIS A 39 -6.20 6.41 -15.62
C HIS A 39 -6.48 7.42 -16.75
N PHE A 40 -6.68 8.70 -16.40
CA PHE A 40 -6.90 9.79 -17.35
C PHE A 40 -5.76 10.80 -17.26
N HIS A 41 -5.00 10.97 -18.34
CA HIS A 41 -3.77 11.78 -18.33
C HIS A 41 -3.98 13.25 -17.93
N ASN A 42 -5.13 13.83 -18.27
CA ASN A 42 -5.46 15.22 -17.96
C ASN A 42 -6.33 15.34 -16.70
N PHE A 43 -6.25 14.36 -15.80
CA PHE A 43 -7.03 14.38 -14.57
C PHE A 43 -6.68 15.61 -13.71
N LYS A 44 -7.73 16.32 -13.31
CA LYS A 44 -7.72 17.38 -12.30
C LYS A 44 -9.04 17.34 -11.55
N MET A 45 -8.97 17.43 -10.23
CA MET A 45 -10.17 17.63 -9.40
C MET A 45 -10.62 19.09 -9.40
N ASP A 46 -9.67 20.02 -9.43
CA ASP A 46 -9.96 21.45 -9.41
C ASP A 46 -10.47 21.94 -10.78
N MET A 47 -11.33 22.95 -10.75
CA MET A 47 -11.94 23.55 -11.92
C MET A 47 -11.14 24.77 -12.39
N ASP A 48 -11.09 25.00 -13.70
CA ASP A 48 -10.40 26.17 -14.24
C ASP A 48 -11.07 27.47 -13.78
N GLY A 49 -10.25 28.44 -13.36
CA GLY A 49 -10.70 29.76 -12.95
C GLY A 49 -11.07 29.89 -11.47
N THR A 50 -11.10 28.81 -10.70
CA THR A 50 -11.28 28.87 -9.23
C THR A 50 -10.10 29.61 -8.57
N ASN A 51 -10.28 30.06 -7.34
CA ASN A 51 -9.17 30.69 -6.59
C ASN A 51 -8.00 29.71 -6.38
N THR A 52 -8.29 28.43 -6.16
CA THR A 52 -7.27 27.38 -6.04
C THR A 52 -6.54 27.14 -7.37
N ASP A 53 -7.23 27.17 -8.51
CA ASP A 53 -6.58 27.15 -9.83
C ASP A 53 -5.71 28.39 -10.06
N ARG A 54 -6.15 29.58 -9.62
CA ARG A 54 -5.33 30.79 -9.65
C ARG A 54 -4.06 30.67 -8.79
N HIS A 55 -4.16 30.05 -7.61
CA HIS A 55 -2.98 29.78 -6.76
C HIS A 55 -2.00 28.82 -7.43
N LYS A 56 -2.51 27.78 -8.10
CA LYS A 56 -1.70 26.86 -8.92
C LYS A 56 -0.98 27.61 -10.04
N LYS A 57 -1.71 28.41 -10.83
CA LYS A 57 -1.16 29.20 -11.94
C LYS A 57 -0.13 30.23 -11.46
N ALA A 58 -0.26 30.72 -10.22
CA ALA A 58 0.72 31.60 -9.59
C ALA A 58 2.01 30.87 -9.12
N GLY A 59 2.05 29.53 -9.19
CA GLY A 59 3.23 28.72 -8.90
C GLY A 59 3.19 27.95 -7.58
N SER A 60 2.05 27.87 -6.88
CA SER A 60 1.96 27.08 -5.66
C SER A 60 2.11 25.57 -5.95
N SER A 61 3.05 24.91 -5.28
CA SER A 61 3.29 23.46 -5.41
C SER A 61 2.35 22.60 -4.55
N LEU A 62 1.78 23.19 -3.49
CA LEU A 62 0.84 22.56 -2.56
C LEU A 62 -0.29 23.52 -2.23
N ILE A 63 -1.53 23.08 -2.41
CA ILE A 63 -2.73 23.91 -2.17
C ILE A 63 -3.68 23.14 -1.28
N ALA A 64 -4.17 23.77 -0.22
CA ALA A 64 -5.21 23.22 0.64
C ALA A 64 -6.48 24.08 0.54
N ALA A 65 -7.60 23.44 0.19
CA ALA A 65 -8.93 24.02 0.30
C ALA A 65 -9.65 23.39 1.50
N ARG A 66 -10.03 24.20 2.48
CA ARG A 66 -10.66 23.73 3.73
C ARG A 66 -12.03 24.35 3.90
N GLY A 67 -13.06 23.51 3.87
CA GLY A 67 -14.45 23.87 4.16
C GLY A 67 -14.92 23.31 5.51
N ALA A 68 -16.18 23.55 5.83
CA ALA A 68 -16.81 23.01 7.04
C ALA A 68 -16.98 21.48 7.00
N ASN A 69 -17.15 20.91 5.80
CA ASN A 69 -17.46 19.49 5.61
C ASN A 69 -16.27 18.67 5.10
N GLU A 70 -15.28 19.30 4.47
CA GLU A 70 -14.18 18.60 3.80
C GLU A 70 -12.90 19.44 3.73
N THR A 71 -11.78 18.74 3.58
CA THR A 71 -10.48 19.34 3.29
C THR A 71 -9.87 18.64 2.09
N ASN A 72 -9.53 19.41 1.06
CA ASN A 72 -8.86 18.94 -0.15
C ASN A 72 -7.42 19.44 -0.17
N ILE A 73 -6.45 18.52 -0.19
CA ILE A 73 -5.02 18.83 -0.31
C ILE A 73 -4.55 18.40 -1.71
N MET A 74 -4.06 19.36 -2.48
CA MET A 74 -3.72 19.20 -3.90
C MET A 74 -2.23 19.40 -4.12
N TYR A 75 -1.53 18.31 -4.45
CA TYR A 75 -0.15 18.33 -4.91
C TYR A 75 -0.10 18.55 -6.41
N GLN A 76 0.74 19.48 -6.88
CA GLN A 76 0.92 19.73 -8.32
C GLN A 76 1.92 18.77 -8.99
N ARG A 77 1.95 17.52 -8.52
CA ARG A 77 2.74 16.40 -9.06
C ARG A 77 2.08 15.07 -8.71
N LYS A 78 2.40 14.01 -9.46
CA LYS A 78 2.06 12.64 -9.05
C LYS A 78 2.94 12.28 -7.85
N LEU A 79 2.31 12.00 -6.72
CA LEU A 79 2.98 11.38 -5.58
C LEU A 79 3.20 9.89 -5.88
N ASP A 80 4.31 9.34 -5.40
CA ASP A 80 4.45 7.88 -5.40
C ASP A 80 3.51 7.25 -4.37
N LEU A 81 3.25 5.95 -4.50
CA LEU A 81 2.29 5.27 -3.62
C LEU A 81 2.72 5.29 -2.15
N ASN A 82 4.03 5.20 -1.87
CA ASN A 82 4.52 5.24 -0.49
C ASN A 82 4.32 6.62 0.13
N GLU A 83 4.57 7.70 -0.62
CA GLU A 83 4.24 9.07 -0.21
C GLU A 83 2.75 9.24 0.08
N ILE A 84 1.87 8.63 -0.73
CA ILE A 84 0.42 8.65 -0.49
C ILE A 84 0.07 7.88 0.80
N LEU A 85 0.63 6.68 0.97
CA LEU A 85 0.33 5.83 2.12
C LEU A 85 0.81 6.43 3.46
N ASP A 86 1.79 7.34 3.46
CA ASP A 86 2.21 8.05 4.67
C ASP A 86 1.11 8.93 5.29
N PHE A 87 0.10 9.33 4.50
CA PHE A 87 -1.05 10.09 5.02
C PHE A 87 -2.06 9.19 5.77
N TYR A 88 -1.89 7.87 5.74
CA TYR A 88 -2.86 6.93 6.30
C TYR A 88 -2.38 6.37 7.64
N SER A 89 -3.23 6.47 8.66
CA SER A 89 -3.08 5.76 9.93
C SER A 89 -4.15 4.66 10.10
N HIS A 90 -4.66 4.14 8.98
CA HIS A 90 -5.79 3.21 8.94
C HIS A 90 -5.34 1.75 9.07
N ASP A 91 -6.23 0.88 9.54
CA ASP A 91 -6.00 -0.57 9.62
C ASP A 91 -5.89 -1.18 8.24
N PHE A 92 -6.81 -0.80 7.34
CA PHE A 92 -6.83 -1.19 5.94
C PHE A 92 -6.75 0.03 5.01
N VAL A 93 -6.00 -0.11 3.92
CA VAL A 93 -6.08 0.81 2.76
C VAL A 93 -6.38 0.00 1.50
N ILE A 94 -7.47 0.36 0.82
CA ILE A 94 -7.91 -0.30 -0.41
C ILE A 94 -7.43 0.50 -1.63
N LEU A 95 -6.68 -0.16 -2.52
CA LEU A 95 -6.18 0.44 -3.75
C LEU A 95 -7.15 0.14 -4.91
N GLU A 96 -7.95 1.11 -5.33
CA GLU A 96 -8.83 1.00 -6.50
C GLU A 96 -8.03 1.25 -7.78
N GLY A 97 -7.82 0.19 -8.57
CA GLY A 97 -7.25 0.29 -9.90
C GLY A 97 -5.76 0.65 -9.96
N VAL A 98 -5.07 0.71 -8.81
CA VAL A 98 -3.61 0.87 -8.76
C VAL A 98 -2.95 -0.40 -9.29
N ARG A 99 -1.97 -0.26 -10.18
CA ARG A 99 -1.21 -1.38 -10.75
C ARG A 99 0.28 -1.26 -10.43
N GLY A 100 1.01 -2.36 -10.59
CA GLY A 100 2.46 -2.39 -10.35
C GLY A 100 2.85 -2.37 -8.87
N THR A 101 1.91 -2.76 -8.00
CA THR A 101 2.13 -2.95 -6.56
C THR A 101 2.25 -4.44 -6.26
N TRP A 102 2.96 -4.80 -5.21
CA TRP A 102 3.03 -6.19 -4.73
C TRP A 102 2.00 -6.50 -3.63
N ALA A 103 0.92 -5.72 -3.57
CA ALA A 103 -0.15 -5.94 -2.60
C ALA A 103 -1.04 -7.13 -2.99
N PRO A 104 -1.60 -7.88 -2.01
CA PRO A 104 -2.68 -8.82 -2.25
C PRO A 104 -3.78 -8.21 -3.11
N THR A 105 -4.28 -8.94 -4.11
CA THR A 105 -5.19 -8.40 -5.11
C THR A 105 -6.48 -9.20 -5.24
N ILE A 106 -7.60 -8.47 -5.26
CA ILE A 106 -8.91 -8.97 -5.70
C ILE A 106 -9.11 -8.53 -7.15
N VAL A 107 -9.46 -9.48 -8.03
CA VAL A 107 -9.78 -9.20 -9.43
C VAL A 107 -11.29 -9.22 -9.62
N THR A 108 -11.83 -8.19 -10.25
CA THR A 108 -13.22 -8.18 -10.71
C THR A 108 -13.28 -8.22 -12.23
N ALA A 109 -14.21 -9.01 -12.77
CA ALA A 109 -14.36 -9.23 -14.20
C ALA A 109 -15.82 -9.42 -14.58
N HIS A 110 -16.11 -9.37 -15.89
CA HIS A 110 -17.40 -9.76 -16.46
C HIS A 110 -17.44 -11.26 -16.80
N ASP A 111 -16.29 -11.80 -17.21
CA ASP A 111 -16.11 -13.15 -17.73
C ASP A 111 -14.73 -13.70 -17.34
N VAL A 112 -14.47 -14.95 -17.73
CA VAL A 112 -13.20 -15.65 -17.48
C VAL A 112 -12.04 -15.00 -18.24
N GLN A 113 -12.27 -14.46 -19.44
CA GLN A 113 -11.20 -13.78 -20.19
C GLN A 113 -10.72 -12.53 -19.43
N GLY A 114 -11.64 -11.77 -18.85
CA GLY A 114 -11.31 -10.61 -18.02
C GLY A 114 -10.52 -10.97 -16.76
N ILE A 115 -10.70 -12.19 -16.23
CA ILE A 115 -9.84 -12.78 -15.19
C ILE A 115 -8.46 -13.07 -15.74
N GLU A 116 -8.34 -13.82 -16.85
CA GLU A 116 -7.05 -14.20 -17.44
C GLU A 116 -6.16 -12.99 -17.75
N ASP A 117 -6.75 -11.90 -18.23
CA ASP A 117 -6.01 -10.68 -18.55
C ASP A 117 -5.40 -9.97 -17.31
N ARG A 118 -5.81 -10.34 -16.08
CA ARG A 118 -5.54 -9.59 -14.85
C ARG A 118 -5.06 -10.43 -13.68
N ILE A 119 -5.28 -11.73 -13.72
CA ILE A 119 -4.80 -12.66 -12.71
C ILE A 119 -3.27 -12.56 -12.60
N SER A 120 -2.76 -12.55 -11.38
CA SER A 120 -1.33 -12.56 -11.10
C SER A 120 -1.05 -13.43 -9.89
N GLU A 121 0.23 -13.63 -9.57
CA GLU A 121 0.63 -14.39 -8.39
C GLU A 121 0.26 -13.73 -7.05
N THR A 122 -0.25 -12.49 -7.08
CA THR A 122 -0.79 -11.76 -5.92
C THR A 122 -2.32 -11.82 -5.83
N THR A 123 -2.99 -12.44 -6.81
CA THR A 123 -4.45 -12.57 -6.81
C THR A 123 -4.88 -13.65 -5.82
N PHE A 124 -5.75 -13.29 -4.86
CA PHE A 124 -6.26 -14.22 -3.84
C PHE A 124 -7.78 -14.39 -3.83
N ALA A 125 -8.51 -13.56 -4.57
CA ALA A 125 -9.96 -13.70 -4.75
C ALA A 125 -10.43 -13.07 -6.07
N PHE A 126 -11.55 -13.56 -6.57
CA PHE A 126 -12.35 -12.91 -7.59
C PHE A 126 -13.65 -12.35 -7.01
N SER A 127 -14.15 -11.25 -7.55
CA SER A 127 -15.45 -10.69 -7.16
C SER A 127 -16.07 -9.87 -8.30
N GLY A 128 -17.13 -9.11 -8.02
CA GLY A 128 -17.87 -8.35 -9.03
C GLY A 128 -18.78 -9.23 -9.89
N VAL A 129 -19.06 -8.82 -11.13
CA VAL A 129 -20.08 -9.47 -11.99
C VAL A 129 -19.82 -10.96 -12.19
N ILE A 130 -18.57 -11.36 -12.39
CA ILE A 130 -18.18 -12.75 -12.61
C ILE A 130 -18.56 -13.68 -11.46
N SER A 131 -18.56 -13.18 -10.21
CA SER A 131 -18.90 -13.98 -9.02
C SER A 131 -20.39 -14.34 -8.91
N GLY A 132 -21.25 -13.81 -9.80
CA GLY A 132 -22.63 -14.29 -9.93
C GLY A 132 -22.75 -15.64 -10.65
N ASN A 133 -21.75 -16.01 -11.44
CA ASN A 133 -21.79 -17.19 -12.32
C ASN A 133 -20.59 -18.14 -12.12
N LEU A 134 -19.65 -17.77 -11.26
CA LEU A 134 -18.40 -18.48 -11.03
C LEU A 134 -18.14 -18.52 -9.52
N SER A 135 -17.84 -19.70 -8.98
CA SER A 135 -17.52 -19.90 -7.56
C SER A 135 -16.02 -20.04 -7.30
N GLU A 136 -15.24 -20.46 -8.30
CA GLU A 136 -13.79 -20.66 -8.20
C GLU A 136 -13.16 -20.62 -9.60
N TYR A 137 -11.91 -20.19 -9.69
CA TYR A 137 -11.10 -20.32 -10.88
C TYR A 137 -9.62 -20.52 -10.54
N LYS A 138 -8.99 -21.56 -11.11
CA LYS A 138 -7.58 -21.94 -10.83
C LYS A 138 -7.26 -22.05 -9.32
N GLY A 139 -8.20 -22.59 -8.53
CA GLY A 139 -8.03 -22.73 -7.07
C GLY A 139 -8.20 -21.43 -6.28
N ILE A 140 -8.57 -20.31 -6.93
CA ILE A 140 -8.86 -19.03 -6.27
C ILE A 140 -10.37 -18.84 -6.20
N PRO A 141 -10.94 -18.54 -5.01
CA PRO A 141 -12.38 -18.41 -4.85
C PRO A 141 -12.92 -17.16 -5.54
N ALA A 142 -14.12 -17.27 -6.11
CA ALA A 142 -14.91 -16.15 -6.59
C ALA A 142 -16.07 -15.92 -5.60
N ILE A 143 -16.10 -14.76 -4.95
CA ILE A 143 -17.02 -14.46 -3.86
C ILE A 143 -17.84 -13.22 -4.20
N ASN A 144 -19.16 -13.34 -4.14
CA ASN A 144 -20.07 -12.27 -4.50
C ASN A 144 -20.26 -11.28 -3.35
N SER A 145 -19.80 -10.04 -3.54
CA SER A 145 -19.86 -9.00 -2.52
C SER A 145 -21.28 -8.53 -2.17
N LEU A 146 -22.31 -8.90 -2.95
CA LEU A 146 -23.71 -8.56 -2.66
C LEU A 146 -24.38 -9.59 -1.76
N THR A 147 -23.96 -10.85 -1.83
CA THR A 147 -24.63 -11.98 -1.14
C THR A 147 -23.75 -12.63 -0.08
N GLU A 148 -22.42 -12.57 -0.22
CA GLU A 148 -21.44 -13.26 0.61
C GLU A 148 -20.36 -12.29 1.12
N ILE A 149 -20.75 -11.05 1.47
CA ILE A 149 -19.79 -10.01 1.88
C ILE A 149 -18.98 -10.41 3.12
N GLU A 150 -19.60 -11.06 4.10
CA GLU A 150 -18.91 -11.49 5.32
C GLU A 150 -17.78 -12.48 4.98
N LYS A 151 -18.06 -13.47 4.12
CA LYS A 151 -17.08 -14.44 3.63
C LYS A 151 -15.94 -13.79 2.85
N LEU A 152 -16.24 -12.77 2.03
CA LEU A 152 -15.21 -12.03 1.30
C LEU A 152 -14.30 -11.26 2.28
N VAL A 153 -14.87 -10.64 3.30
CA VAL A 153 -14.09 -9.90 4.31
C VAL A 153 -13.31 -10.84 5.24
N ASP A 154 -13.85 -12.00 5.59
CA ASP A 154 -13.11 -13.05 6.32
C ASP A 154 -11.84 -13.45 5.56
N LEU A 155 -11.97 -13.67 4.24
CA LEU A 155 -10.82 -13.99 3.38
C LEU A 155 -9.84 -12.81 3.27
N ILE A 156 -10.32 -11.56 3.27
CA ILE A 156 -9.45 -10.37 3.29
C ILE A 156 -8.66 -10.30 4.60
N GLU A 157 -9.30 -10.55 5.74
CA GLU A 157 -8.62 -10.54 7.04
C GLU A 157 -7.55 -11.62 7.15
N GLU A 158 -7.84 -12.81 6.59
CA GLU A 158 -6.92 -13.95 6.51
C GLU A 158 -5.73 -13.66 5.58
N LYS A 159 -5.99 -13.25 4.34
CA LYS A 159 -4.97 -13.18 3.28
C LYS A 159 -4.20 -11.88 3.26
N VAL A 160 -4.79 -10.76 3.69
CA VAL A 160 -4.12 -9.46 3.63
C VAL A 160 -3.24 -9.30 4.87
N PHE A 161 -1.94 -9.33 4.64
CA PHE A 161 -0.90 -9.14 5.65
C PHE A 161 -0.45 -7.67 5.71
N GLU A 162 0.32 -7.31 6.75
CA GLU A 162 0.94 -5.99 6.86
C GLU A 162 1.85 -5.73 5.67
N ARG A 163 1.68 -4.57 5.00
CA ARG A 163 2.34 -4.29 3.72
C ARG A 163 3.86 -4.59 3.74
N LEU A 164 4.34 -5.15 2.63
CA LEU A 164 5.78 -5.25 2.38
C LEU A 164 6.36 -3.85 2.08
N PRO A 165 7.69 -3.67 2.20
CA PRO A 165 8.34 -2.39 1.89
C PRO A 165 8.22 -1.92 0.43
N ASP A 166 7.74 -2.78 -0.47
CA ASP A 166 7.53 -2.49 -1.91
C ASP A 166 8.81 -1.96 -2.59
N MET A 167 9.95 -2.55 -2.25
CA MET A 167 11.25 -2.21 -2.83
C MET A 167 11.31 -2.67 -4.30
N LYS A 168 12.00 -1.87 -5.13
CA LYS A 168 12.36 -2.30 -6.48
C LYS A 168 13.26 -3.54 -6.41
N ASP A 169 13.18 -4.41 -7.42
CA ASP A 169 13.89 -5.70 -7.44
C ASP A 169 15.41 -5.55 -7.30
N GLU A 170 15.97 -4.53 -7.94
CA GLU A 170 17.40 -4.17 -7.85
C GLU A 170 17.84 -3.74 -6.44
N CYS A 171 16.90 -3.29 -5.61
CA CYS A 171 17.20 -2.75 -4.29
C CYS A 171 17.34 -3.86 -3.24
N CYS A 172 16.52 -4.91 -3.26
CA CYS A 172 16.51 -5.89 -2.18
C CYS A 172 16.05 -7.30 -2.59
N MET A 173 16.92 -8.29 -2.36
CA MET A 173 16.62 -9.73 -2.39
C MET A 173 17.17 -10.47 -1.16
N LYS A 174 17.37 -9.77 -0.04
CA LYS A 174 18.10 -10.31 1.12
C LYS A 174 17.38 -11.44 1.86
N CYS A 175 16.06 -11.58 1.68
CA CYS A 175 15.30 -12.74 2.15
C CYS A 175 15.26 -13.90 1.12
N GLY A 176 15.98 -13.78 0.00
CA GLY A 176 15.98 -14.75 -1.10
C GLY A 176 14.94 -14.48 -2.19
N HIS A 177 14.11 -13.45 -2.04
CA HIS A 177 12.97 -13.17 -2.91
C HIS A 177 12.86 -11.67 -3.23
N THR A 178 12.29 -11.34 -4.39
CA THR A 178 11.72 -10.01 -4.63
C THR A 178 10.50 -9.77 -3.73
N CYS A 179 10.08 -8.52 -3.56
CA CYS A 179 8.87 -8.22 -2.78
C CYS A 179 7.62 -8.88 -3.39
N LYS A 180 7.56 -8.98 -4.73
CA LYS A 180 6.47 -9.65 -5.46
C LYS A 180 6.42 -11.14 -5.17
N GLU A 181 7.56 -11.82 -5.28
CA GLU A 181 7.68 -13.25 -4.99
C GLU A 181 7.33 -13.55 -3.54
N LEU A 182 7.86 -12.77 -2.59
CA LEU A 182 7.56 -12.95 -1.18
C LEU A 182 6.06 -12.74 -0.90
N SER A 183 5.42 -11.74 -1.51
CA SER A 183 3.98 -11.56 -1.40
C SER A 183 3.21 -12.80 -1.86
N SER A 184 3.61 -13.40 -2.98
CA SER A 184 2.96 -14.60 -3.50
C SER A 184 3.11 -15.78 -2.55
N LEU A 185 4.32 -16.00 -2.01
CA LEU A 185 4.58 -17.07 -1.04
C LEU A 185 3.79 -16.88 0.26
N ILE A 186 3.62 -15.63 0.72
CA ILE A 186 2.80 -15.33 1.90
C ILE A 186 1.33 -15.66 1.64
N LEU A 187 0.79 -15.29 0.48
CA LEU A 187 -0.60 -15.60 0.12
C LEU A 187 -0.88 -17.11 0.03
N LYS A 188 0.11 -17.88 -0.41
CA LYS A 188 0.07 -19.35 -0.46
C LYS A 188 0.26 -20.01 0.91
N GLY A 189 0.62 -19.24 1.94
CA GLY A 189 0.93 -19.77 3.28
C GLY A 189 2.29 -20.48 3.39
N GLU A 190 3.15 -20.37 2.37
CA GLU A 190 4.50 -20.94 2.36
C GLU A 190 5.50 -20.06 3.12
N LYS A 191 5.18 -18.78 3.26
CA LYS A 191 5.95 -17.76 3.96
C LYS A 191 5.04 -16.88 4.80
N SER A 192 5.63 -16.02 5.61
CA SER A 192 4.90 -15.05 6.41
C SER A 192 5.58 -13.68 6.35
N ARG A 193 4.91 -12.64 6.86
CA ARG A 193 5.46 -11.29 6.87
C ARG A 193 6.77 -11.16 7.67
N THR A 194 7.04 -12.04 8.64
CA THR A 194 8.29 -12.08 9.41
C THR A 194 9.50 -12.50 8.57
N ASP A 195 9.30 -13.21 7.46
CA ASP A 195 10.41 -13.66 6.59
C ASP A 195 11.10 -12.49 5.86
N CYS A 196 10.46 -11.32 5.80
CA CYS A 196 11.10 -10.12 5.27
C CYS A 196 12.09 -9.54 6.29
N VAL A 197 13.38 -9.59 5.95
CA VAL A 197 14.48 -9.05 6.77
C VAL A 197 14.42 -7.54 7.02
N LEU A 198 13.53 -6.81 6.31
CA LEU A 198 13.32 -5.38 6.48
C LEU A 198 12.17 -5.05 7.44
N ARG A 199 11.50 -6.06 8.01
CA ARG A 199 10.43 -5.84 8.98
C ARG A 199 10.94 -5.12 10.22
N GLU A 200 12.07 -5.57 10.73
CA GLU A 200 12.75 -4.99 11.88
C GLU A 200 14.07 -4.41 11.39
N GLN A 201 14.32 -3.15 11.75
CA GLN A 201 15.58 -2.48 11.45
C GLN A 201 16.34 -2.28 12.75
N ASN A 202 17.62 -2.67 12.75
CA ASN A 202 18.51 -2.42 13.88
C ASN A 202 19.03 -0.98 13.88
N VAL A 203 18.83 -0.26 12.76
CA VAL A 203 19.21 1.15 12.59
C VAL A 203 17.99 1.94 12.15
N ILE A 204 17.65 2.97 12.92
CA ILE A 204 16.55 3.88 12.59
C ILE A 204 17.17 5.18 12.05
N LEU A 205 17.05 5.42 10.75
CA LEU A 205 17.38 6.70 10.13
C LEU A 205 16.10 7.50 9.88
N LYS A 206 16.03 8.71 10.43
CA LYS A 206 14.92 9.65 10.19
C LYS A 206 15.39 10.81 9.33
N VAL A 207 14.70 11.07 8.22
CA VAL A 207 14.89 12.26 7.37
C VAL A 207 13.61 13.08 7.43
N ASN A 208 13.70 14.32 7.92
CA ASN A 208 12.53 15.18 8.19
C ASN A 208 11.47 14.48 9.07
N GLY A 209 11.93 13.72 10.08
CA GLY A 209 11.06 12.95 10.97
C GLY A 209 10.52 11.64 10.40
N LYS A 210 10.67 11.38 9.09
CA LYS A 210 10.22 10.14 8.45
C LYS A 210 11.29 9.06 8.52
N GLU A 211 10.92 7.87 9.00
CA GLU A 211 11.80 6.71 9.02
C GLU A 211 12.08 6.19 7.59
N ILE A 212 13.36 5.95 7.31
CA ILE A 212 13.80 5.42 6.04
C ILE A 212 13.97 3.91 6.18
N THR A 213 13.29 3.15 5.31
CA THR A 213 13.54 1.72 5.19
C THR A 213 14.84 1.49 4.44
N MET A 214 15.80 0.85 5.10
CA MET A 214 17.13 0.63 4.55
C MET A 214 17.43 -0.86 4.44
N VAL A 215 18.11 -1.22 3.37
CA VAL A 215 18.61 -2.60 3.21
C VAL A 215 19.70 -2.90 4.24
N PRO A 216 19.90 -4.17 4.64
CA PRO A 216 20.82 -4.55 5.72
C PRO A 216 22.26 -4.05 5.53
N PHE A 217 22.72 -3.96 4.28
CA PHE A 217 24.04 -3.43 3.97
C PHE A 217 24.18 -1.94 4.33
N VAL A 218 23.17 -1.12 4.01
CA VAL A 218 23.16 0.31 4.33
C VAL A 218 23.04 0.52 5.84
N GLN A 219 22.20 -0.28 6.52
CA GLN A 219 22.12 -0.28 7.99
C GLN A 219 23.51 -0.56 8.60
N LYS A 220 24.20 -1.60 8.11
CA LYS A 220 25.53 -1.97 8.62
C LYS A 220 26.59 -0.89 8.39
N ILE A 221 26.57 -0.21 7.24
CA ILE A 221 27.48 0.93 6.98
C ILE A 221 27.25 2.04 7.99
N LEU A 222 25.99 2.44 8.19
CA LEU A 222 25.63 3.52 9.12
C LEU A 222 25.98 3.14 10.55
N GLN A 223 25.58 1.93 10.99
CA GLN A 223 25.89 1.41 12.31
C GLN A 223 27.39 1.44 12.58
N ASN A 224 28.19 0.80 11.73
CA ASN A 224 29.64 0.72 11.92
C ASN A 224 30.29 2.11 11.95
N SER A 225 29.82 3.03 11.12
CA SER A 225 30.36 4.39 11.05
C SER A 225 30.04 5.20 12.31
N VAL A 226 28.82 5.08 12.83
CA VAL A 226 28.38 5.77 14.04
C VAL A 226 29.02 5.15 15.29
N GLU A 227 29.05 3.82 15.38
CA GLU A 227 29.70 3.09 16.48
C GLU A 227 31.20 3.36 16.55
N ALA A 228 31.89 3.41 15.41
CA ALA A 228 33.33 3.71 15.38
C ALA A 228 33.65 5.10 15.95
N VAL A 229 32.81 6.11 15.69
CA VAL A 229 32.99 7.45 16.26
C VAL A 229 32.57 7.48 17.73
N ALA A 230 31.43 6.87 18.06
CA ALA A 230 30.90 6.87 19.43
C ALA A 230 31.80 6.10 20.41
N GLY A 231 32.46 5.03 19.96
CA GLY A 231 33.34 4.20 20.77
C GLY A 231 34.57 4.92 21.32
N GLU A 232 34.99 6.03 20.69
CA GLU A 232 36.10 6.87 21.15
C GLU A 232 35.68 7.93 22.19
N LEU A 233 34.39 8.01 22.54
CA LEU A 233 33.85 9.04 23.43
C LEU A 233 33.64 8.54 24.86
N ASN A 234 33.92 9.40 25.84
CA ASN A 234 33.62 9.14 27.25
C ASN A 234 32.11 8.97 27.48
N GLY A 235 31.73 7.90 28.17
CA GLY A 235 30.33 7.56 28.46
C GLY A 235 29.68 6.63 27.45
N TYR A 236 30.42 6.16 26.43
CA TYR A 236 29.98 5.07 25.56
C TYR A 236 29.69 3.79 26.36
N SER A 237 28.64 3.07 25.96
CA SER A 237 28.27 1.77 26.51
C SER A 237 27.89 0.82 25.38
N VAL A 238 28.46 -0.38 25.41
CA VAL A 238 28.25 -1.43 24.39
C VAL A 238 26.77 -1.81 24.24
N ASN A 239 25.99 -1.69 25.32
CA ASN A 239 24.57 -2.07 25.33
C ASN A 239 23.62 -0.85 25.38
N GLY A 240 24.15 0.37 25.18
CA GLY A 240 23.36 1.59 25.16
C GLY A 240 22.88 1.94 23.75
N ASN A 241 21.73 2.63 23.65
CA ASN A 241 21.31 3.22 22.38
C ASN A 241 22.24 4.38 22.00
N ILE A 242 22.58 4.48 20.72
CA ILE A 242 23.31 5.62 20.16
C ILE A 242 22.35 6.45 19.32
N GLU A 243 22.12 7.69 19.71
CA GLU A 243 21.32 8.64 18.95
C GLU A 243 22.22 9.71 18.32
N LEU A 244 22.23 9.78 16.99
CA LEU A 244 22.93 10.81 16.23
C LEU A 244 21.91 11.76 15.58
N LEU A 245 21.86 13.01 16.05
CA LEU A 245 21.03 14.06 15.47
C LEU A 245 21.90 15.09 14.73
N ILE A 246 21.76 15.14 13.41
CA ILE A 246 22.41 16.16 12.58
C ILE A 246 21.47 17.37 12.48
N LYS A 247 21.83 18.48 13.14
CA LYS A 247 21.09 19.75 13.05
C LYS A 247 21.52 20.48 11.78
N ARG A 248 20.56 20.83 10.93
CA ARG A 248 20.73 21.61 9.70
C ARG A 248 19.71 22.74 9.65
#